data_AF-A0A7V9RL68-F1
#
_entry.id   AF-A0A7V9RL68-F1
#
_cell.length_a   1.000
_cell.length_b   1.000
_cell.length_c   1.000
_cell.angle_alpha   90.00
_cell.angle_beta   90.00
_cell.angle_gamma   90.00
#
_symmetry.space_group_name_H-M   'P 1'
#
loop_
_entity.id
_entity.type
_entity.pdbx_description
1 polymer ?
#
loop_
_entity_poly.entity_id
_entity_poly.type
_entity_poly.pdbx_seq_one_letter_code
_entity_poly.pdbx_strand_id
1 'polypeptide(L)' 'MKPRRVTVFASIFWIAAFAFIVIDWSRAAPHNRFDEPPPWQLGQEKVEGVGHCAAPLTGNAPVK' A
#
# COMPACT_ATOMS: atom_id res chain seq x y z
N MET A 1 9.47 33.95 27.37
CA MET A 1 8.37 33.48 26.49
C MET A 1 7.71 32.28 27.16
N LYS A 2 6.39 32.28 27.36
CA LYS A 2 5.70 31.20 28.11
C LYS A 2 5.56 29.96 27.19
N PRO A 3 6.11 28.79 27.54
CA PRO A 3 6.20 27.64 26.62
C PRO A 3 4.84 27.10 26.16
N ARG A 4 3.77 27.45 26.90
CA ARG A 4 2.39 27.00 26.64
C ARG A 4 1.92 27.25 25.22
N ARG A 5 2.31 28.37 24.58
CA ARG A 5 1.89 28.66 23.20
C ARG A 5 2.62 27.77 22.20
N VAL A 6 3.91 27.54 22.41
CA VAL A 6 4.74 26.68 21.55
C VAL A 6 4.22 25.24 21.59
N THR A 7 3.91 24.72 22.79
CA THR A 7 3.34 23.37 22.93
C THR A 7 1.99 23.23 22.23
N VAL A 8 1.12 24.25 22.32
CA VAL A 8 -0.17 24.26 21.62
C VAL A 8 0.02 24.22 20.11
N PHE A 9 0.84 25.11 19.53
CA PHE A 9 1.08 25.11 18.09
C PHE A 9 1.75 23.82 17.61
N ALA A 10 2.71 23.29 18.36
CA ALA A 10 3.33 22.01 18.04
C ALA A 10 2.30 20.86 18.04
N SER A 11 1.39 20.83 19.02
CA SER A 11 0.34 19.81 19.05
C SER A 11 -0.63 19.91 17.87
N ILE A 12 -1.04 21.13 17.52
CA ILE A 12 -1.92 21.37 16.36
C ILE A 12 -1.23 20.90 15.08
N PHE A 13 0.05 21.25 14.90
CA PHE A 13 0.83 20.83 13.74
C PHE A 13 0.90 19.30 13.62
N TRP A 14 1.23 18.60 14.70
CA TRP A 14 1.35 17.14 14.67
C TRP A 14 0.01 16.43 14.45
N ILE A 15 -1.07 16.95 15.03
CA ILE A 15 -2.44 16.44 14.79
C ILE A 15 -2.81 16.62 13.32
N ALA A 16 -2.56 17.80 12.76
CA ALA A 16 -2.86 18.07 11.34
C ALA A 16 -2.03 17.18 10.42
N ALA A 17 -0.72 17.04 10.66
CA ALA A 17 0.17 16.18 9.88
C ALA A 17 -0.30 14.72 9.90
N PHE A 18 -0.64 14.19 11.08
CA PHE A 18 -1.15 12.82 11.21
C PHE A 18 -2.48 12.64 10.47
N ALA A 19 -3.40 13.60 10.56
CA ALA A 19 -4.66 13.57 9.83
C ALA A 19 -4.44 13.53 8.30
N PHE A 20 -3.52 14.34 7.78
CA PHE A 20 -3.19 14.32 6.35
C PHE A 20 -2.60 12.98 5.90
N ILE A 21 -1.71 12.37 6.69
CA ILE A 21 -1.14 11.05 6.39
C ILE A 21 -2.25 9.99 6.32
N VAL A 22 -3.19 9.99 7.27
CA VAL A 22 -4.31 9.03 7.27
C VAL A 22 -5.22 9.22 6.06
N ILE A 23 -5.52 10.48 5.70
CA ILE A 23 -6.33 10.79 4.52
C ILE A 23 -5.63 10.33 3.24
N ASP A 24 -4.34 10.65 3.09
CA ASP A 24 -3.53 10.24 1.96
C ASP A 24 -3.48 8.71 1.85
N TRP A 25 -3.17 8.04 2.96
CA TRP A 25 -3.17 6.59 3.06
C TRP A 25 -4.51 6.01 2.62
N SER A 26 -5.64 6.49 3.15
CA SER A 26 -6.97 5.98 2.79
C SER A 26 -7.33 6.15 1.31
N ARG A 27 -6.72 7.10 0.61
CA ARG A 27 -6.96 7.39 -0.82
C ARG A 27 -5.95 6.70 -1.74
N ALA A 28 -4.80 6.30 -1.23
CA ALA A 28 -3.73 5.65 -1.97
C ALA A 28 -3.99 4.15 -2.22
N ALA A 29 -5.23 3.78 -2.58
CA ALA A 29 -5.58 2.43 -2.98
C ALA A 29 -5.28 2.22 -4.48
N PRO A 30 -4.71 1.07 -4.90
CA PRO A 30 -4.38 -0.09 -4.07
C PRO A 30 -3.12 0.12 -3.21
N HIS A 31 -3.22 -0.17 -1.91
CA HIS A 31 -2.07 -0.11 -0.98
C HIS A 31 -1.01 -1.17 -1.31
N ASN A 32 -1.40 -2.18 -2.09
CA ASN A 32 -0.52 -3.19 -2.63
C ASN A 32 -0.18 -2.86 -4.08
N ARG A 33 1.03 -2.37 -4.32
CA ARG A 33 1.51 -2.01 -5.67
C ARG A 33 1.60 -3.21 -6.62
N PHE A 34 1.53 -4.44 -6.09
CA PHE A 34 1.53 -5.68 -6.85
C PHE A 34 0.12 -6.23 -7.10
N ASP A 35 -0.92 -5.53 -6.66
CA ASP A 35 -2.30 -5.84 -7.10
C ASP A 35 -2.55 -5.37 -8.52
N GLU A 36 -1.80 -4.38 -9.00
CA GLU A 36 -1.75 -4.07 -10.42
C GLU A 36 -0.93 -5.18 -11.11
N PRO A 37 -1.50 -5.93 -12.08
CA PRO A 37 -0.74 -6.95 -12.78
C PRO A 37 0.45 -6.26 -13.47
N PRO A 38 1.67 -6.81 -13.36
CA PRO A 38 2.77 -6.28 -14.15
C PRO A 38 2.38 -6.31 -15.64
N PRO A 39 2.95 -5.45 -16.49
CA PRO A 39 2.46 -5.26 -17.86
C PRO A 39 2.51 -6.54 -18.71
N TRP A 40 3.33 -7.53 -18.35
CA TRP A 40 3.37 -8.84 -19.00
C TRP A 40 2.29 -9.84 -18.49
N GLN A 41 1.50 -9.48 -17.47
CA GLN A 41 0.36 -10.25 -16.92
C GLN A 41 -1.00 -9.58 -17.16
N LEU A 42 -1.06 -8.49 -17.95
CA LEU A 42 -2.32 -7.89 -18.38
C LEU A 42 -3.15 -8.91 -19.18
N GLY A 43 -4.30 -9.32 -18.64
CA GLY A 43 -5.18 -10.32 -19.26
C GLY A 43 -4.93 -11.79 -18.84
N GLN A 44 -4.11 -12.03 -17.82
CA GLN A 44 -3.93 -13.34 -17.18
C GLN A 44 -4.68 -13.39 -15.84
N GLU A 45 -5.15 -14.57 -15.42
CA GLU A 45 -5.77 -14.72 -14.10
C GLU A 45 -4.78 -14.41 -12.97
N LYS A 46 -5.24 -13.65 -11.97
CA LYS A 46 -4.46 -13.32 -10.78
C LYS A 46 -4.32 -14.57 -9.92
N VAL A 47 -3.11 -15.12 -9.86
CA VAL A 47 -2.81 -16.27 -8.99
C VAL A 47 -2.38 -15.75 -7.62
N GLU A 48 -3.25 -15.86 -6.62
CA GLU A 48 -2.91 -15.51 -5.24
C GLU A 48 -1.87 -16.49 -4.68
N GLY A 49 -0.78 -15.97 -4.11
CA GLY A 49 0.20 -16.78 -3.38
C GLY A 49 1.60 -16.93 -4.02
N VAL A 50 1.88 -16.32 -5.17
CA VAL A 50 3.21 -16.41 -5.80
C VAL A 50 4.01 -15.12 -5.54
N GLY A 51 4.60 -15.03 -4.34
CA GLY A 51 5.53 -13.97 -3.99
C GLY A 51 6.83 -14.05 -4.82
N HIS A 52 7.05 -13.02 -5.64
CA HIS A 52 8.30 -12.40 -6.13
C HIS A 52 9.56 -13.22 -6.53
N CYS A 53 9.61 -14.55 -6.47
CA CYS A 53 10.80 -15.33 -6.88
C CYS A 53 10.53 -16.64 -7.65
N ALA A 54 9.32 -16.96 -8.09
CA ALA A 54 9.07 -18.23 -8.80
C ALA A 54 8.46 -18.02 -10.19
N ALA A 55 9.30 -18.07 -11.22
CA ALA A 55 8.99 -18.95 -12.34
C ALA A 55 9.57 -20.31 -11.96
N PRO A 56 8.80 -21.41 -12.09
CA PRO A 56 8.73 -21.97 -13.42
C PRO A 56 7.33 -22.39 -13.85
N LEU A 57 7.05 -22.10 -15.11
CA LEU A 57 6.16 -22.87 -15.95
C LEU A 57 6.66 -24.33 -15.98
N THR A 58 6.08 -25.22 -15.18
CA THR A 58 6.25 -26.67 -15.39
C THR A 58 4.98 -27.42 -15.04
N GLY A 59 4.26 -27.80 -16.10
CA GLY A 59 3.54 -29.08 -16.28
C GLY A 59 2.64 -29.59 -15.15
N ASN A 60 1.34 -29.70 -15.45
CA ASN A 60 0.36 -30.57 -14.79
C ASN A 60 -0.05 -30.22 -13.35
N ALA A 61 -0.82 -29.14 -13.16
CA ALA A 61 -1.67 -29.00 -11.97
C ALA A 61 -3.14 -29.24 -12.37
N PRO A 62 -3.84 -30.25 -11.81
CA PRO A 62 -5.24 -30.52 -12.13
C PRO A 62 -6.14 -29.45 -11.52
N VAL A 63 -7.02 -28.91 -12.37
CA VAL A 63 -8.12 -28.01 -12.01
C VAL A 63 -9.07 -28.77 -11.06
N LYS A 64 -9.36 -28.17 -9.90
CA LYS A 64 -10.59 -28.41 -9.15
C LYS A 64 -11.33 -27.09 -9.00
#